data_AF-A0A831SQC1-F1
#
_entry.id   AF-A0A831SQC1-F1
#
_cell.length_a   1.000
_cell.length_b   1.000
_cell.length_c   1.000
_cell.angle_alpha   90.00
_cell.angle_beta   90.00
_cell.angle_gamma   90.00
#
_symmetry.space_group_name_H-M   'P 1'
#
loop_
_entity.id
_entity.type
_entity.pdbx_description
1 polymer ?
#
loop_
_entity_poly.entity_id
_entity_poly.type
_entity_poly.pdbx_seq_one_letter_code
_entity_poly.pdbx_strand_id
1 'polypeptide(L)'
;MSERPYHKYVFDIENRKFIGKFEEMYNHEEIESYDSWFQEDLRHLTYQISFVLLNRYNFSKILDIGCGKDTFTHLLKKENNFVKGMDISETAIKKAKAKYPDIEFEVGTAENLEGEEKFDLVILMEILSYLKKWKEVIKKVAQITTNYIYHFIYLQILLVL
;
A
#
# COMPACT_ATOMS: atom_id res chain seq x y z
N MET A 1 3.08 -3.03 -25.91
CA MET A 1 2.49 -2.94 -24.56
C MET A 1 1.88 -1.56 -24.47
N SER A 2 0.56 -1.44 -24.23
CA SER A 2 -0.03 -0.11 -24.03
C SER A 2 0.59 0.53 -22.80
N GLU A 3 1.07 1.77 -22.91
CA GLU A 3 1.46 2.54 -21.75
C GLU A 3 0.30 2.56 -20.75
N ARG A 4 0.58 2.23 -19.49
CA ARG A 4 -0.41 2.33 -18.42
C ARG A 4 -0.70 3.82 -18.23
N PRO A 5 -1.96 4.28 -18.34
CA PRO A 5 -2.29 5.71 -18.40
C PRO A 5 -1.85 6.49 -17.15
N TYR A 6 -1.76 5.80 -16.01
CA TYR A 6 -1.35 6.36 -14.73
C TYR A 6 0.18 6.49 -14.56
N HIS A 7 1.00 5.84 -15.39
CA HIS A 7 2.45 5.86 -15.23
C HIS A 7 3.02 7.28 -15.31
N LYS A 8 2.45 8.16 -16.13
CA LYS A 8 2.88 9.57 -16.27
C LYS A 8 2.92 10.36 -14.96
N TYR A 9 2.12 9.98 -13.96
CA TYR A 9 2.11 10.64 -12.64
C TYR A 9 3.19 10.09 -11.70
N VAL A 10 3.58 8.82 -11.86
CA VAL A 10 4.48 8.13 -10.94
C VAL A 10 5.89 8.03 -11.50
N PHE A 11 6.03 7.86 -12.81
CA PHE A 11 7.30 7.70 -13.52
C PHE A 11 7.36 8.57 -14.77
N ASP A 12 8.52 9.19 -14.95
CA ASP A 12 8.97 9.69 -16.24
C ASP A 12 9.70 8.53 -16.93
N ILE A 13 9.01 7.86 -17.86
CA ILE A 13 9.54 6.68 -18.56
C ILE A 13 10.70 7.07 -19.48
N GLU A 14 10.61 8.23 -20.13
CA GLU A 14 11.64 8.73 -21.05
C GLU A 14 12.95 9.03 -20.32
N ASN A 15 12.88 9.75 -19.20
CA ASN A 15 14.04 10.13 -18.41
C ASN A 15 14.38 9.14 -17.28
N ARG A 16 13.66 8.02 -17.18
CA ARG A 16 13.85 6.96 -16.16
C ARG A 16 13.86 7.53 -14.74
N LYS A 17 12.92 8.44 -14.46
CA LYS A 17 12.88 9.18 -13.19
C LYS A 17 11.59 8.87 -12.43
N PHE A 18 11.74 8.59 -11.15
CA PHE A 18 10.61 8.53 -10.22
C PHE A 18 10.06 9.93 -9.94
N ILE A 19 8.76 10.13 -10.19
CA ILE A 19 8.03 11.39 -9.97
C ILE A 19 7.29 11.34 -8.62
N GLY A 20 6.53 10.27 -8.37
CA GLY A 20 5.84 10.03 -7.10
C GLY A 20 4.60 10.90 -6.83
N LYS A 21 3.90 11.42 -7.85
CA LYS A 21 2.66 12.20 -7.67
C LYS A 21 1.43 11.30 -7.49
N PHE A 22 1.41 10.49 -6.42
CA PHE A 22 0.33 9.54 -6.15
C PHE A 22 -1.04 10.20 -5.94
N GLU A 23 -1.10 11.35 -5.26
CA GLU A 23 -2.37 12.08 -5.08
C GLU A 23 -2.95 12.54 -6.42
N GLU A 24 -2.12 13.09 -7.31
CA GLU A 24 -2.54 13.48 -8.65
C GLU A 24 -3.01 12.27 -9.46
N MET A 25 -2.30 11.14 -9.36
CA MET A 25 -2.67 9.87 -9.98
C MET A 25 -4.06 9.39 -9.54
N TYR A 26 -4.35 9.35 -8.24
CA TYR A 26 -5.64 8.87 -7.74
C TYR A 26 -6.81 9.80 -8.07
N ASN A 27 -6.57 11.12 -8.10
CA ASN A 27 -7.59 12.11 -8.50
C ASN A 27 -8.04 11.94 -9.97
N HIS A 28 -7.15 11.45 -10.84
CA HIS A 28 -7.44 11.30 -12.27
C HIS A 28 -8.03 9.94 -12.65
N GLU A 29 -8.09 8.97 -11.74
CA GLU A 29 -8.65 7.63 -12.03
C GLU A 29 -10.07 7.68 -12.57
N GLU A 30 -10.95 8.46 -11.92
CA GLU A 30 -12.36 8.56 -12.30
C GLU A 30 -12.51 9.35 -13.61
N ILE A 31 -11.71 10.41 -13.77
CA ILE A 31 -11.75 11.31 -14.93
C ILE A 31 -11.24 10.59 -16.18
N GLU A 32 -10.15 9.84 -16.06
CA GLU A 32 -9.48 9.16 -17.16
C GLU A 32 -9.89 7.68 -17.28
N SER A 33 -10.78 7.20 -16.41
CA SER A 33 -11.33 5.84 -16.41
C SER A 33 -10.27 4.73 -16.41
N TYR A 34 -9.35 4.78 -15.44
CA TYR A 34 -8.36 3.73 -15.20
C TYR A 34 -8.33 3.28 -13.74
N ASP A 35 -7.81 2.08 -13.50
CA ASP A 35 -7.53 1.57 -12.16
C ASP A 35 -6.02 1.54 -11.92
N SER A 36 -5.53 2.45 -11.06
CA SER A 36 -4.09 2.54 -10.78
C SER A 36 -3.64 1.24 -10.14
N TRP A 37 -2.56 0.68 -10.68
CA TRP A 37 -1.96 -0.55 -10.17
C TRP A 37 -2.91 -1.76 -10.15
N PHE A 38 -4.02 -1.66 -10.89
CA PHE A 38 -5.07 -2.68 -10.91
C PHE A 38 -5.57 -3.05 -9.52
N GLN A 39 -5.67 -2.06 -8.62
CA GLN A 39 -6.04 -2.32 -7.24
C GLN A 39 -7.41 -2.98 -7.15
N GLU A 40 -8.37 -2.77 -8.04
CA GLU A 40 -9.71 -3.34 -7.93
C GLU A 40 -9.79 -4.84 -8.26
N ASP A 41 -8.77 -5.42 -8.88
CA ASP A 41 -8.75 -6.84 -9.25
C ASP A 41 -8.08 -7.72 -8.18
N LEU A 42 -8.89 -8.33 -7.31
CA LEU A 42 -8.38 -9.28 -6.31
C LEU A 42 -7.67 -10.52 -6.88
N ARG A 43 -7.77 -10.78 -8.19
CA ARG A 43 -7.12 -11.94 -8.84
C ARG A 43 -5.63 -11.71 -9.09
N HIS A 44 -5.08 -10.55 -8.74
CA HIS A 44 -3.64 -10.34 -8.77
C HIS A 44 -2.90 -11.39 -7.97
N LEU A 45 -1.91 -12.03 -8.60
CA LEU A 45 -1.11 -13.09 -8.00
C LEU A 45 -0.51 -12.67 -6.66
N THR A 46 -0.11 -11.40 -6.54
CA THR A 46 0.42 -10.81 -5.30
C THR A 46 -0.61 -10.90 -4.18
N TYR A 47 -1.83 -10.40 -4.39
CA TYR A 47 -2.92 -10.47 -3.41
C TYR A 47 -3.29 -11.90 -3.07
N GLN A 48 -3.35 -12.80 -4.05
CA GLN A 48 -3.67 -14.21 -3.82
C GLN A 48 -2.61 -14.90 -2.95
N ILE A 49 -1.32 -14.73 -3.25
CA ILE A 49 -0.23 -15.30 -2.45
C ILE A 49 -0.24 -14.70 -1.04
N SER A 50 -0.30 -13.38 -0.93
CA SER A 50 -0.30 -12.66 0.35
C SER A 50 -1.49 -13.09 1.21
N PHE A 51 -2.69 -13.16 0.63
CA PHE A 51 -3.90 -13.55 1.35
C PHE A 51 -3.83 -15.01 1.82
N VAL A 52 -3.44 -15.94 0.95
CA VAL A 52 -3.29 -17.36 1.32
C VAL A 52 -2.28 -17.56 2.45
N LEU A 53 -1.22 -16.76 2.50
CA LEU A 53 -0.25 -16.82 3.60
C LEU A 53 -0.80 -16.20 4.89
N LEU A 54 -1.22 -14.93 4.83
CA LEU A 54 -1.57 -14.15 6.01
C LEU A 54 -2.89 -14.61 6.65
N ASN A 55 -3.86 -15.06 5.85
CA ASN A 55 -5.16 -15.48 6.38
C ASN A 55 -5.08 -16.74 7.27
N ARG A 56 -3.99 -17.51 7.20
CA ARG A 56 -3.75 -18.68 8.07
C ARG A 56 -3.44 -18.29 9.52
N TYR A 57 -3.17 -17.02 9.75
CA TYR A 57 -2.86 -16.46 11.05
C TYR A 57 -3.99 -15.54 11.50
N ASN A 58 -4.06 -15.31 12.82
CA ASN A 58 -4.96 -14.34 13.40
C ASN A 58 -4.14 -13.26 14.11
N PHE A 59 -3.80 -12.21 13.38
CA PHE A 59 -3.11 -11.06 13.93
C PHE A 59 -4.11 -10.16 14.66
N SER A 60 -3.76 -9.74 15.88
CA SER A 60 -4.64 -8.94 16.73
C SER A 60 -4.72 -7.48 16.28
N LYS A 61 -3.59 -6.93 15.80
CA LYS A 61 -3.47 -5.52 15.36
C LYS A 61 -2.59 -5.42 14.12
N ILE A 62 -3.16 -4.93 13.02
CA ILE A 62 -2.50 -4.89 11.70
C ILE A 62 -2.36 -3.43 11.25
N LEU A 63 -1.19 -3.07 10.74
CA LEU A 63 -0.96 -1.83 9.99
C LEU A 63 -0.60 -2.17 8.54
N ASP A 64 -1.31 -1.61 7.58
CA ASP A 64 -0.98 -1.68 6.14
C ASP A 64 -0.47 -0.33 5.64
N ILE A 65 0.83 -0.23 5.38
CA ILE A 65 1.49 1.00 4.93
C ILE A 65 1.54 1.01 3.41
N GLY A 66 1.01 2.06 2.81
CA GLY A 66 0.76 2.14 1.37
C GLY A 66 -0.49 1.37 0.95
N CYS A 67 -1.56 1.44 1.74
CA CYS A 67 -2.78 0.65 1.54
C CYS A 67 -3.55 0.99 0.25
N GLY A 68 -3.26 2.12 -0.39
CA GLY A 68 -3.97 2.60 -1.56
C GLY A 68 -5.48 2.73 -1.32
N LYS A 69 -6.28 2.26 -2.28
CA LYS A 69 -7.75 2.24 -2.21
C LYS A 69 -8.32 1.01 -1.49
N ASP A 70 -7.51 0.38 -0.64
CA ASP A 70 -7.93 -0.65 0.33
C ASP A 70 -8.20 -2.07 -0.19
N THR A 71 -7.86 -2.39 -1.43
CA THR A 71 -8.28 -3.69 -1.97
C THR A 71 -7.63 -4.89 -1.28
N PHE A 72 -6.47 -4.72 -0.63
CA PHE A 72 -5.87 -5.81 0.13
C PHE A 72 -6.21 -5.77 1.62
N THR A 73 -6.17 -4.58 2.24
CA THR A 73 -6.26 -4.40 3.69
C THR A 73 -7.58 -4.93 4.26
N HIS A 74 -8.72 -4.73 3.57
CA HIS A 74 -10.01 -5.27 4.02
C HIS A 74 -10.05 -6.80 4.10
N LEU A 75 -9.26 -7.51 3.30
CA LEU A 75 -9.18 -8.98 3.37
C LEU A 75 -8.57 -9.47 4.68
N LEU A 76 -7.83 -8.60 5.38
CA LEU A 76 -7.20 -8.91 6.65
C LEU A 76 -8.12 -8.61 7.83
N LYS A 77 -9.22 -7.89 7.62
CA LYS A 77 -10.18 -7.56 8.66
C LYS A 77 -10.96 -8.81 9.07
N LYS A 78 -11.00 -9.07 10.37
CA LYS A 78 -11.75 -10.13 11.06
C LYS A 78 -12.54 -9.50 12.20
N GLU A 79 -13.51 -10.24 12.76
CA GLU A 79 -14.35 -9.74 13.86
C GLU A 79 -13.55 -9.38 15.12
N ASN A 80 -12.43 -10.07 15.35
CA ASN A 80 -11.64 -10.00 16.58
C ASN A 80 -10.27 -9.32 16.41
N ASN A 81 -10.07 -8.56 15.33
CA ASN A 81 -8.84 -7.80 15.12
C ASN A 81 -9.08 -6.32 14.83
N PHE A 82 -8.01 -5.55 14.99
CA PHE A 82 -7.93 -4.16 14.57
C PHE A 82 -7.05 -4.08 13.32
N VAL A 83 -7.50 -3.30 12.34
CA VAL A 83 -6.77 -3.06 11.09
C VAL A 83 -6.76 -1.56 10.85
N LYS A 84 -5.56 -1.03 10.56
CA LYS A 84 -5.32 0.35 10.16
C LYS A 84 -4.63 0.35 8.80
N GLY A 85 -5.15 1.12 7.85
CA GLY A 85 -4.50 1.41 6.57
C GLY A 85 -3.94 2.84 6.54
N MET A 86 -2.76 3.00 5.96
CA MET A 86 -2.10 4.30 5.79
C MET A 86 -1.65 4.47 4.35
N ASP A 87 -1.90 5.63 3.76
CA ASP A 87 -1.41 5.98 2.42
C ASP A 87 -1.07 7.48 2.36
N ILE A 88 -0.14 7.85 1.49
CA ILE A 88 0.26 9.26 1.30
C ILE A 88 -0.83 10.07 0.59
N SER A 89 -1.75 9.40 -0.12
CA SER A 89 -2.81 10.03 -0.88
C SER A 89 -4.08 10.23 -0.03
N GLU A 90 -4.50 11.49 0.11
CA GLU A 90 -5.80 11.85 0.69
C GLU A 90 -6.96 11.25 -0.10
N THR A 91 -6.85 11.26 -1.44
CA THR A 91 -7.87 10.69 -2.31
C THR A 91 -8.00 9.18 -2.13
N ALA A 92 -6.89 8.44 -2.03
CA ALA A 92 -6.91 7.01 -1.78
C ALA A 92 -7.58 6.68 -0.45
N ILE A 93 -7.20 7.39 0.62
CA ILE A 93 -7.77 7.23 1.95
C ILE A 93 -9.26 7.58 2.01
N LYS A 94 -9.68 8.62 1.28
CA LYS A 94 -11.10 8.96 1.16
C LYS A 94 -11.90 7.83 0.51
N LYS A 95 -11.38 7.23 -0.57
CA LYS A 95 -12.00 6.08 -1.25
C LYS A 95 -12.05 4.84 -0.34
N ALA A 96 -10.96 4.55 0.38
CA ALA A 96 -10.86 3.47 1.35
C ALA A 96 -11.92 3.58 2.45
N LYS A 97 -12.01 4.75 3.12
CA LYS A 97 -13.00 5.03 4.17
C LYS A 97 -14.44 4.89 3.69
N ALA A 98 -14.73 5.32 2.47
CA ALA A 98 -16.07 5.20 1.89
C ALA A 98 -16.45 3.74 1.63
N LYS A 99 -15.47 2.89 1.29
CA LYS A 99 -15.68 1.49 0.94
C LYS A 99 -15.73 0.58 2.17
N TYR A 100 -14.95 0.87 3.21
CA TYR A 100 -14.81 0.04 4.42
C TYR A 100 -14.83 0.91 5.69
N PRO A 101 -16.03 1.33 6.15
CA PRO A 101 -16.17 2.24 7.29
C PRO A 101 -15.82 1.61 8.65
N ASP A 102 -15.63 0.30 8.72
CA ASP A 102 -15.26 -0.47 9.91
C ASP A 102 -13.74 -0.66 10.08
N ILE A 103 -12.94 -0.12 9.15
CA ILE A 103 -11.48 -0.13 9.18
C ILE A 103 -10.98 1.30 9.39
N GLU A 104 -9.91 1.45 10.19
CA GLU A 104 -9.29 2.75 10.40
C GLU A 104 -8.38 3.10 9.22
N PHE A 105 -8.53 4.29 8.68
CA PHE A 105 -7.68 4.80 7.61
C PHE A 105 -7.13 6.17 7.94
N GLU A 106 -5.87 6.41 7.63
CA GLU A 106 -5.25 7.72 7.80
C GLU A 106 -4.34 8.09 6.63
N VAL A 107 -4.20 9.41 6.45
CA VAL A 107 -3.22 9.96 5.53
C VAL A 107 -1.89 10.04 6.28
N GLY A 108 -0.85 9.42 5.74
CA GLY A 108 0.45 9.32 6.41
C GLY A 108 1.55 8.81 5.49
N THR A 109 2.79 8.84 5.97
CA THR A 109 3.95 8.36 5.19
C THR A 109 4.74 7.32 5.97
N ALA A 110 5.35 6.38 5.25
CA ALA A 110 6.20 5.35 5.85
C ALA A 110 7.43 5.94 6.59
N GLU A 111 7.83 7.17 6.24
CA GLU A 111 8.89 7.91 6.91
C GLU A 111 8.48 8.52 8.26
N ASN A 112 7.18 8.75 8.48
CA ASN A 112 6.65 9.39 9.69
C ASN A 112 5.76 8.43 10.49
N LEU A 113 6.40 7.56 11.26
CA LEU A 113 5.75 6.59 12.16
C LEU A 113 5.96 6.94 13.64
N GLU A 114 6.35 8.18 13.93
CA GLU A 114 6.61 8.61 15.30
C GLU A 114 5.29 8.76 16.07
N GLY A 115 5.20 8.11 17.23
CA GLY A 115 3.97 8.09 18.03
C GLY A 115 2.97 7.00 17.66
N GLU A 116 3.24 6.21 16.61
CA GLU A 116 2.43 5.04 16.30
C GLU A 116 2.45 4.02 17.44
N GLU A 117 1.31 3.36 17.63
CA GLU A 117 1.19 2.24 18.56
C GLU A 117 1.95 1.01 18.04
N LYS A 118 2.02 -0.03 18.88
CA LYS A 118 2.62 -1.31 18.48
C LYS A 118 1.63 -2.16 17.71
N PHE A 119 2.07 -2.76 16.60
CA PHE A 119 1.29 -3.64 15.75
C PHE A 119 1.84 -5.07 15.76
N ASP A 120 0.93 -6.04 15.74
CA ASP A 120 1.25 -7.47 15.62
C ASP A 120 1.89 -7.77 14.25
N LEU A 121 1.25 -7.24 13.21
CA LEU A 121 1.69 -7.33 11.83
C LEU A 121 1.77 -5.93 11.22
N VAL A 122 2.90 -5.62 10.57
CA VAL A 122 3.03 -4.46 9.68
C VAL A 122 3.28 -4.93 8.25
N ILE A 123 2.49 -4.41 7.31
CA ILE A 123 2.57 -4.72 5.88
C ILE A 123 3.15 -3.53 5.12
N LEU A 124 4.05 -3.83 4.18
CA LEU A 124 4.61 -2.89 3.22
C LEU A 124 4.51 -3.55 1.84
N MET A 125 3.35 -3.54 1.19
CA MET A 125 3.21 -4.21 -0.11
C MET A 125 3.49 -3.24 -1.26
N GLU A 126 4.43 -3.57 -2.13
CA GLU A 126 4.76 -2.79 -3.34
C GLU A 126 5.18 -1.33 -3.12
N ILE A 127 5.53 -0.92 -1.88
CA ILE A 127 5.92 0.47 -1.61
C ILE A 127 7.41 0.72 -1.40
N LEU A 128 8.19 -0.29 -0.96
CA LEU A 128 9.60 -0.05 -0.61
C LEU A 128 10.43 0.45 -1.80
N SER A 129 10.06 0.09 -3.02
CA SER A 129 10.69 0.55 -4.28
C SER A 129 10.53 2.06 -4.52
N TYR A 130 9.54 2.71 -3.90
CA TYR A 130 9.32 4.15 -4.00
C TYR A 130 10.11 4.96 -2.96
N LEU A 131 10.65 4.30 -1.93
CA LEU A 131 11.24 4.95 -0.77
C LEU A 131 12.75 5.08 -0.91
N LYS A 132 13.24 6.30 -1.09
CA LYS A 132 14.70 6.59 -1.13
C LYS A 132 15.43 6.11 0.13
N LYS A 133 14.77 6.23 1.28
CA LYS A 133 15.32 5.86 2.60
C LYS A 133 14.70 4.56 3.14
N TRP A 134 14.41 3.59 2.27
CA TRP A 134 13.74 2.34 2.64
C TRP A 134 14.39 1.62 3.85
N LYS A 135 15.71 1.67 4.00
CA LYS A 135 16.41 1.08 5.16
C LYS A 135 16.01 1.72 6.49
N GLU A 136 15.87 3.04 6.52
CA GLU A 136 15.45 3.76 7.72
C GLU A 136 13.96 3.53 8.00
N VAL A 137 13.14 3.43 6.94
CA VAL A 137 11.73 3.05 7.06
C VAL A 137 11.59 1.65 7.67
N ILE A 138 12.34 0.65 7.19
CA ILE A 138 12.31 -0.69 7.79
C ILE A 138 12.71 -0.65 9.28
N LYS A 139 13.70 0.16 9.67
CA LYS A 139 14.05 0.32 11.09
C LYS A 139 12.90 0.92 11.90
N LYS A 140 12.24 1.96 11.40
CA LYS A 140 11.06 2.56 12.06
C LYS A 140 9.90 1.56 12.15
N VAL A 141 9.63 0.81 11.08
CA VAL A 141 8.62 -0.25 11.06
C VAL A 141 8.95 -1.34 12.09
N ALA A 142 10.20 -1.79 12.15
CA ALA A 142 10.64 -2.75 13.16
C ALA A 142 10.46 -2.23 14.59
N GLN A 143 10.62 -0.92 14.81
CA GLN A 143 10.36 -0.30 16.10
C GLN A 143 8.89 -0.30 16.47
N ILE A 144 7.94 -0.31 15.54
CA ILE A 144 6.50 -0.35 15.85
C ILE A 144 5.89 -1.75 15.72
N THR A 145 6.67 -2.75 15.30
CA THR A 145 6.20 -4.13 15.11
C THR A 145 6.53 -4.99 16.33
N THR A 146 5.58 -5.83 16.77
CA THR A 146 5.82 -6.80 17.86
C THR A 146 6.23 -8.17 17.35
N ASN A 147 5.61 -8.66 16.27
CA ASN A 147 5.81 -10.05 15.82
C ASN A 147 6.28 -10.14 14.37
N TYR A 148 5.53 -9.57 13.41
CA TYR A 148 5.76 -9.84 11.99
C TYR A 148 5.79 -8.58 11.13
N ILE A 149 6.78 -8.53 10.22
CA ILE A 149 6.78 -7.59 9.10
C ILE A 149 6.54 -8.41 7.83
N TYR A 150 5.51 -8.06 7.07
CA TYR A 150 5.24 -8.66 5.78
C TYR A 150 5.56 -7.66 4.67
N HIS A 151 6.45 -8.06 3.75
CA HIS A 151 6.79 -7.27 2.58
C HIS A 151 6.65 -8.16 1.35
N PHE A 152 5.98 -7.63 0.34
CA PHE A 152 5.93 -8.23 -0.98
C PHE A 152 6.47 -7.22 -2.00
N ILE A 153 7.38 -7.70 -2.84
CA ILE A 153 7.91 -6.97 -3.99
C ILE A 153 8.03 -7.94 -5.16
N TYR A 154 7.54 -7.55 -6.33
CA TYR A 154 7.93 -8.18 -7.58
C TYR A 154 8.74 -7.20 -8.43
N LEU A 155 9.90 -7.64 -8.89
CA LEU A 155 10.72 -6.86 -9.79
C LEU A 155 10.17 -7.00 -11.22
N GLN A 156 9.41 -6.01 -11.66
CA GLN A 156 9.04 -5.91 -13.06
C GLN A 156 10.31 -5.56 -13.85
N ILE A 157 10.76 -6.46 -14.72
CA ILE A 157 12.00 -6.35 -15.54
C ILE A 157 12.03 -5.05 -16.40
N LEU A 158 10.93 -4.30 -16.47
CA LEU A 158 10.75 -3.12 -17.31
C LEU A 158 10.75 -1.77 -16.56
N LEU A 159 10.89 -1.74 -15.22
CA LEU A 159 11.00 -0.50 -14.44
C LEU A 159 12.40 -0.38 -13.82
N VAL A 160 13.36 -0.26 -14.74
CA VAL A 160 14.68 0.37 -14.70
C VAL A 160 15.28 0.77 -13.32
N LEU A 161 16.48 0.21 -13.09
CA LEU A 161 17.58 0.73 -12.26
C LEU A 161 18.10 2.08 -12.73
#